data_AF-A0A7S3S4A3-F1
#
_entry.id   AF-A0A7S3S4A3-F1
#
_cell.length_a   1.000
_cell.length_b   1.000
_cell.length_c   1.000
_cell.angle_alpha   90.00
_cell.angle_beta   90.00
_cell.angle_gamma   90.00
#
_symmetry.space_group_name_H-M   'P 1'
#
loop_
_entity.id
_entity.type
_entity.pdbx_description
1 polymer ?
#
loop_
_entity_poly.entity_id
_entity_poly.type
_entity_poly.pdbx_seq_one_letter_code
_entity_poly.pdbx_strand_id
1 'polypeptide(L)'
;TAGVSGQVSHLSTQRLFGKPGYMDPIITQDGQASVLTDGYALGITLLVALTGRGALGLLNACEDELEEPDTAESIAAVDAGWSAAQAEELARLVVGLALVRKKR
;
A
#
# COMPACT_ATOMS: atom_id res chain seq x y z
N THR A 1 -1.87 -44.72 7.95
CA THR A 1 -2.85 -43.65 8.22
C THR A 1 -2.06 -42.48 8.79
N ALA A 2 -1.79 -41.47 7.97
CA ALA A 2 -2.53 -40.21 7.87
C ALA A 2 -1.94 -39.12 8.79
N GLY A 3 -1.61 -37.99 8.17
CA GLY A 3 -1.08 -36.80 8.83
C GLY A 3 -0.54 -35.81 7.81
N VAL A 4 -1.34 -35.47 6.80
CA VAL A 4 -1.00 -34.40 5.85
C VAL A 4 -1.19 -33.07 6.57
N SER A 5 -0.08 -32.38 6.83
CA SER A 5 -0.04 -30.99 7.28
C SER A 5 -0.56 -30.09 6.16
N GLY A 6 -1.87 -29.83 6.13
CA GLY A 6 -2.44 -28.83 5.24
C GLY A 6 -2.04 -27.44 5.70
N GLN A 7 -1.03 -26.84 5.06
CA GLN A 7 -0.83 -25.39 5.13
C GLN A 7 -2.06 -24.72 4.53
N VAL A 8 -2.87 -24.08 5.37
CA VAL A 8 -3.94 -23.21 4.92
C VAL A 8 -3.27 -21.96 4.35
N SER A 9 -3.11 -21.89 3.03
CA SER A 9 -2.49 -20.75 2.34
C SER A 9 -3.46 -19.57 2.13
N HIS A 10 -4.72 -19.73 2.53
CA HIS A 10 -5.77 -18.81 2.16
C HIS A 10 -7.01 -18.93 3.06
N LEU A 11 -7.51 -17.79 3.56
CA LEU A 11 -8.74 -17.67 4.35
C LEU A 11 -9.81 -16.99 3.50
N SER A 12 -10.84 -17.74 3.07
CA SER A 12 -12.02 -17.16 2.43
C SER A 12 -12.94 -16.58 3.49
N THR A 13 -12.81 -15.29 3.77
CA THR A 13 -13.66 -14.58 4.74
C THR A 13 -14.91 -14.06 4.03
N GLN A 14 -16.09 -14.61 4.36
CA GLN A 14 -17.38 -14.24 3.75
C GLN A 14 -17.76 -12.75 3.91
N ARG A 15 -17.09 -12.00 4.80
CA ARG A 15 -17.21 -10.55 4.92
C ARG A 15 -15.86 -9.95 5.28
N LEU A 16 -15.27 -9.22 4.35
CA LEU A 16 -14.09 -8.40 4.64
C LEU A 16 -14.54 -6.98 4.97
N PHE A 17 -14.13 -6.46 6.13
CA PHE A 17 -14.32 -5.08 6.54
C PHE A 17 -12.95 -4.41 6.62
N GLY A 18 -12.73 -3.36 5.84
CA GLY A 18 -11.50 -2.58 5.88
C GLY A 18 -11.77 -1.09 5.82
N LYS A 19 -10.76 -0.29 6.20
CA LYS A 19 -10.85 1.16 6.20
C LYS A 19 -10.77 1.68 4.75
N PRO A 20 -11.72 2.52 4.28
CA PRO A 20 -11.65 3.11 2.95
C PRO A 20 -10.30 3.80 2.70
N GLY A 21 -9.74 3.58 1.50
CA GLY A 21 -8.42 4.07 1.10
C GLY A 21 -7.27 3.10 1.33
N TYR A 22 -7.36 2.17 2.30
CA TYR A 22 -6.29 1.20 2.58
C TYR A 22 -6.49 -0.15 1.89
N MET A 23 -7.71 -0.47 1.46
CA MET A 23 -8.00 -1.75 0.82
C MET A 23 -7.56 -1.75 -0.64
N ASP A 24 -6.83 -2.80 -1.04
CA ASP A 24 -6.54 -3.07 -2.45
C ASP A 24 -7.87 -3.14 -3.23
N PRO A 25 -8.03 -2.40 -4.34
CA PRO A 25 -9.23 -2.49 -5.17
C PRO A 25 -9.55 -3.94 -5.61
N ILE A 26 -8.55 -4.80 -5.77
CA ILE A 26 -8.74 -6.21 -6.14
C ILE A 26 -9.37 -7.03 -5.00
N ILE A 27 -9.07 -6.71 -3.74
CA ILE A 27 -9.76 -7.29 -2.57
C ILE A 27 -11.27 -7.08 -2.68
N THR A 28 -11.68 -5.90 -3.13
CA THR A 28 -13.11 -5.55 -3.19
C THR A 28 -13.87 -6.30 -4.29
N GLN A 29 -13.14 -6.90 -5.25
CA GLN A 29 -13.70 -7.66 -6.36
C GLN A 29 -13.75 -9.17 -6.08
N ASP A 30 -12.67 -9.75 -5.54
CA ASP A 30 -12.57 -11.21 -5.34
C ASP A 30 -12.91 -11.66 -3.90
N GLY A 31 -12.99 -10.72 -2.95
CA GLY A 31 -13.29 -11.00 -1.55
C GLY A 31 -12.20 -11.77 -0.80
N GLN A 32 -10.99 -11.85 -1.37
CA GLN A 32 -9.89 -12.64 -0.83
C GLN A 32 -8.73 -11.76 -0.37
N ALA A 33 -8.42 -11.83 0.92
CA ALA A 33 -7.20 -11.25 1.48
C ALA A 33 -5.98 -12.14 1.16
N SER A 34 -4.84 -11.50 0.92
CA SER A 34 -3.58 -12.16 0.59
C SER A 34 -2.38 -11.32 1.06
N VAL A 35 -1.19 -11.92 1.02
CA VAL A 35 0.07 -11.20 1.29
C VAL A 35 0.23 -9.97 0.39
N LEU A 36 -0.22 -10.03 -0.87
CA LEU A 36 -0.13 -8.89 -1.79
C LEU A 36 -1.02 -7.73 -1.37
N THR A 37 -2.20 -8.04 -0.85
CA THR A 37 -3.19 -7.02 -0.49
C THR A 37 -2.87 -6.40 0.87
N ASP A 38 -2.23 -7.16 1.76
CA ASP A 38 -1.58 -6.63 2.97
C ASP A 38 -0.41 -5.70 2.59
N GLY A 39 0.38 -6.08 1.58
CA GLY A 39 1.42 -5.25 1.00
C GLY A 39 0.89 -3.92 0.47
N TYR A 40 -0.21 -3.95 -0.29
CA TYR A 40 -0.89 -2.73 -0.74
C TYR A 40 -1.28 -1.81 0.43
N ALA A 41 -1.92 -2.37 1.46
CA ALA A 41 -2.32 -1.61 2.65
C ALA A 41 -1.13 -1.01 3.39
N LEU A 42 0.01 -1.72 3.45
CA LEU A 42 1.27 -1.20 3.97
C LEU A 42 1.78 -0.03 3.12
N GLY A 43 1.75 -0.14 1.79
CA GLY A 43 2.13 0.95 0.88
C GLY A 43 1.31 2.22 1.12
N ILE A 44 -0.02 2.09 1.24
CA ILE A 44 -0.89 3.23 1.59
C ILE A 44 -0.54 3.79 2.97
N THR A 45 -0.25 2.93 3.95
CA THR A 45 0.11 3.37 5.30
C THR A 45 1.41 4.17 5.32
N LEU A 46 2.41 3.74 4.55
CA LEU A 46 3.67 4.48 4.38
C LEU A 46 3.44 5.83 3.71
N LEU A 47 2.58 5.89 2.69
CA LEU A 47 2.23 7.16 2.03
C LEU A 47 1.47 8.12 2.97
N VAL A 48 0.59 7.60 3.84
CA VAL A 48 -0.06 8.37 4.91
C VAL A 48 0.97 8.90 5.91
N ALA A 49 1.96 8.10 6.30
CA ALA A 49 3.02 8.52 7.21
C ALA A 49 3.94 9.58 6.60
N LEU A 50 4.26 9.44 5.30
CA LEU A 50 5.05 10.42 4.56
C LEU A 50 4.33 11.77 4.48
N THR A 51 3.05 11.74 4.09
CA THR A 51 2.30 12.96 3.70
C THR A 51 1.49 13.60 4.83
N GLY A 52 1.21 12.86 5.91
CA GLY A 52 0.27 13.29 6.96
C GLY A 52 -1.19 13.38 6.49
N ARG A 53 -1.50 12.92 5.27
CA ARG A 53 -2.82 13.04 4.64
C ARG A 53 -3.67 11.77 4.84
N GLY A 54 -4.99 11.91 4.72
CA GLY A 54 -5.91 10.77 4.77
C GLY A 54 -5.75 9.84 3.55
N ALA A 55 -5.89 8.53 3.76
CA ALA A 55 -5.65 7.50 2.75
C ALA A 55 -6.59 7.52 1.53
N LEU A 56 -7.81 8.03 1.66
CA LEU A 56 -8.81 7.96 0.58
C LEU A 56 -8.36 8.82 -0.61
N GLY A 57 -8.11 8.17 -1.76
CA GLY A 57 -7.64 8.83 -2.97
C GLY A 57 -6.18 9.30 -2.93
N LEU A 58 -5.44 8.99 -1.85
CA LEU A 58 -4.10 9.49 -1.63
C LEU A 58 -3.10 9.02 -2.69
N LEU A 59 -3.19 7.74 -3.08
CA LEU A 59 -2.31 7.16 -4.09
C LEU A 59 -2.39 7.91 -5.43
N ASN A 60 -3.59 8.28 -5.86
CA ASN A 60 -3.79 9.04 -7.10
C ASN A 60 -3.33 10.49 -6.96
N ALA A 61 -3.47 11.06 -5.75
CA ALA A 61 -3.10 12.45 -5.50
C ALA A 61 -1.58 12.66 -5.31
N CYS A 62 -0.80 11.57 -5.34
CA CYS A 62 0.65 11.58 -5.28
C CYS A 62 1.24 10.76 -6.45
N GLU A 63 0.48 10.58 -7.54
CA GLU A 63 0.91 9.72 -8.66
C GLU A 63 2.20 10.23 -9.30
N ASP A 64 2.29 11.55 -9.54
CA ASP A 64 3.45 12.19 -10.15
C ASP A 64 4.73 11.97 -9.32
N GLU A 65 4.66 12.18 -7.99
CA GLU A 65 5.82 11.99 -7.11
C GLU A 65 6.18 10.52 -6.89
N LEU A 66 5.25 9.60 -7.11
CA LEU A 66 5.52 8.16 -7.10
C LEU A 66 6.12 7.67 -8.42
N GLU A 67 5.82 8.33 -9.54
CA GLU A 67 6.50 8.10 -10.83
C GLU A 67 7.94 8.64 -10.82
N GLU A 68 8.18 9.73 -10.09
CA GLU A 68 9.49 10.36 -9.89
C GLU A 68 9.86 10.44 -8.39
N PRO A 69 10.30 9.33 -7.75
CA PRO A 69 10.49 9.25 -6.29
C PRO A 69 11.46 10.28 -5.69
N ASP A 70 12.40 10.80 -6.47
CA ASP A 70 13.33 11.86 -6.04
C ASP A 70 12.62 13.19 -5.74
N THR A 71 11.37 13.37 -6.20
CA THR A 71 10.53 14.53 -5.91
C THR A 71 9.66 14.39 -4.65
N ALA A 72 9.71 13.23 -3.97
CA ALA A 72 8.83 12.88 -2.86
C ALA A 72 8.95 13.78 -1.62
N GLU A 73 10.04 14.54 -1.49
CA GLU A 73 10.17 15.56 -0.44
C GLU A 73 9.04 16.61 -0.51
N SER A 74 8.55 16.92 -1.72
CA SER A 74 7.51 17.93 -1.94
C SER A 74 6.15 17.58 -1.33
N ILE A 75 5.87 16.27 -1.15
CA ILE A 75 4.63 15.77 -0.53
C ILE A 75 4.82 15.39 0.94
N ALA A 76 6.04 15.48 1.47
CA ALA A 76 6.34 15.11 2.85
C ALA A 76 5.70 16.09 3.84
N ALA A 77 5.15 15.56 4.93
CA ALA A 77 4.61 16.37 6.01
C ALA A 77 5.76 17.14 6.69
N VAL A 78 5.67 18.47 6.68
CA VAL A 78 6.72 19.37 7.19
C VAL A 78 7.02 19.11 8.67
N ASP A 79 6.00 18.72 9.45
CA ASP A 79 6.09 18.43 10.88
C ASP A 79 6.69 17.05 11.20
N ALA A 80 6.76 16.14 10.22
CA ALA A 80 7.32 14.80 10.41
C ALA A 80 8.87 14.77 10.32
N GLY A 81 9.49 15.83 9.81
CA GLY A 81 10.95 15.97 9.77
C GLY A 81 11.66 14.96 8.85
N TRP A 82 10.98 14.48 7.81
CA TRP A 82 11.60 13.64 6.78
C TRP A 82 12.69 14.41 6.04
N SER A 83 13.88 13.81 5.92
CA SER A 83 14.87 14.26 4.93
C SER A 83 14.45 13.86 3.51
N ALA A 84 14.93 14.59 2.50
CA ALA A 84 14.72 14.25 1.08
C ALA A 84 15.02 12.76 0.77
N ALA A 85 16.14 12.24 1.26
CA ALA A 85 16.53 10.85 1.06
C ALA A 85 15.54 9.85 1.71
N GLN A 86 15.02 10.16 2.89
CA GLN A 86 14.01 9.29 3.53
C GLN A 86 12.68 9.32 2.78
N ALA A 87 12.26 10.50 2.30
CA ALA A 87 11.05 10.65 1.51
C ALA A 87 11.14 9.84 0.20
N GLU A 88 12.28 9.94 -0.49
CA GLU A 88 12.55 9.18 -1.71
C GLU A 88 12.52 7.66 -1.48
N GLU A 89 13.22 7.17 -0.46
CA GLU A 89 13.25 5.73 -0.14
C GLU A 89 11.85 5.22 0.24
N LEU A 90 11.08 6.00 1.01
CA LEU A 90 9.67 5.70 1.30
C LEU A 90 8.83 5.64 0.03
N ALA A 91 8.97 6.60 -0.88
CA ALA A 91 8.24 6.60 -2.15
C ALA A 91 8.57 5.35 -2.99
N ARG A 92 9.84 4.94 -3.08
CA ARG A 92 10.26 3.71 -3.76
C ARG A 92 9.61 2.46 -3.15
N LEU A 93 9.50 2.38 -1.82
CA LEU A 93 8.78 1.30 -1.14
C LEU A 93 7.28 1.31 -1.48
N VAL A 94 6.65 2.49 -1.49
CA VAL A 94 5.23 2.65 -1.86
C VAL A 94 5.00 2.18 -3.30
N VAL A 95 5.87 2.53 -4.24
CA VAL A 95 5.80 2.05 -5.63
C VAL A 95 5.86 0.52 -5.68
N GLY A 96 6.80 -0.09 -4.97
CA GLY A 96 6.95 -1.54 -4.88
C GLY A 96 5.75 -2.27 -4.27
N LEU A 97 5.06 -1.63 -3.32
CA LEU A 97 3.95 -2.24 -2.58
C LEU A 97 2.58 -1.99 -3.21
N ALA A 98 2.34 -0.79 -3.75
CA ALA A 98 1.02 -0.33 -4.17
C ALA A 98 0.87 -0.18 -5.70
N LEU A 99 1.96 -0.05 -6.46
CA LEU A 99 1.92 0.27 -7.90
C LEU A 99 2.47 -0.83 -8.83
N VAL A 100 3.09 -1.90 -8.30
CA VAL A 100 3.64 -3.02 -9.10
C VAL A 100 2.59 -3.69 -10.01
N ARG A 101 1.30 -3.51 -9.73
CA ARG A 101 0.19 -4.04 -10.54
C ARG A 101 -0.19 -3.21 -11.77
N LYS A 102 0.37 -2.00 -11.97
CA LYS A 102 0.02 -1.11 -13.10
C LYS A 102 0.90 -1.32 -14.35
N LYS A 103 1.61 -2.44 -14.49
CA LYS A 103 2.22 -2.82 -15.78
C LYS A 103 1.18 -3.52 -16.66
N ARG A 104 0.59 -2.77 -17.60
CA ARG A 104 0.01 -3.34 -18.83
C ARG A 104 1.10 -3.46 -19.89
#